data_AF-A0A7J9A1J1-F1
#
_entry.id   AF-A0A7J9A1J1-F1
#
_cell.length_a   1.000
_cell.length_b   1.000
_cell.length_c   1.000
_cell.angle_alpha   90.00
_cell.angle_beta   90.00
_cell.angle_gamma   90.00
#
_symmetry.space_group_name_H-M   'P 1'
#
loop_
_entity.id
_entity.type
_entity.pdbx_description
1 polymer ?
#
loop_
_entity_poly.entity_id
_entity_poly.type
_entity_poly.pdbx_seq_one_letter_code
_entity_poly.pdbx_strand_id
1 'polypeptide(L)'
;MKMGIERVLKEKFGDAVKDIRQVYDDEQKETTVEAVNRHLDILRPAIKNYGGSVEVLSIEEGECVVSYTGPETIGSGIKAAIKEKFPDITNVVLTG
;
A
#
# COMPACT_ATOMS: atom_id res chain seq x y z
N MET A 1 0.02 -26.59 27.60
CA MET A 1 1.05 -27.58 27.21
C MET A 1 1.14 -27.58 25.70
N LYS A 2 2.20 -26.99 25.11
CA LYS A 2 2.29 -26.68 23.66
C LYS A 2 3.70 -26.95 23.10
N MET A 3 4.42 -27.93 23.65
CA MET A 3 5.86 -28.16 23.42
C MET A 3 6.17 -29.23 22.36
N GLY A 4 5.38 -29.30 21.28
CA GLY A 4 5.52 -30.38 20.27
C GLY A 4 6.31 -29.99 19.02
N ILE A 5 5.94 -28.86 18.39
CA ILE A 5 6.43 -28.50 17.05
C ILE A 5 7.79 -27.78 17.10
N GLU A 6 8.09 -27.11 18.21
CA GLU A 6 9.35 -26.37 18.40
C GLU A 6 10.58 -27.27 18.51
N ARG A 7 10.41 -28.51 18.99
CA ARG A 7 11.54 -29.46 19.10
C ARG A 7 12.02 -29.95 17.73
N VAL A 8 11.10 -30.17 16.80
CA VAL A 8 11.40 -30.78 15.49
C VAL A 8 12.07 -29.78 14.54
N LEU A 9 11.70 -28.50 14.60
CA LEU A 9 12.34 -27.48 13.76
C LEU A 9 13.78 -27.16 14.21
N LYS A 10 14.08 -27.19 15.52
CA LYS A 10 15.44 -26.96 16.03
C LYS A 10 16.42 -28.09 15.71
N GLU A 11 15.96 -29.32 15.52
CA GLU A 11 16.84 -30.44 15.14
C GLU A 11 17.13 -30.50 13.64
N LYS A 12 16.23 -30.01 12.78
CA LYS A 12 16.38 -30.07 11.32
C LYS A 12 17.13 -28.88 10.72
N PHE A 13 17.14 -27.75 11.41
CA PHE A 13 17.75 -26.51 10.94
C PHE A 13 18.61 -25.93 12.07
N GLY A 14 19.93 -26.14 11.98
CA GLY A 14 20.91 -25.50 12.86
C GLY A 14 20.94 -23.97 12.69
N ASP A 15 22.00 -23.34 13.21
CA ASP A 15 22.27 -21.89 13.42
C ASP A 15 22.12 -20.94 12.19
N ALA A 16 21.51 -21.37 11.10
CA ALA A 16 21.29 -20.59 9.89
C ALA A 16 19.96 -19.82 9.87
N VAL A 17 19.16 -19.86 10.94
CA VAL A 17 17.91 -19.10 11.02
C VAL A 17 18.12 -17.89 11.91
N LYS A 18 18.59 -16.79 11.28
CA LYS A 18 18.99 -15.56 11.96
C LYS A 18 17.81 -14.72 12.46
N ASP A 19 16.58 -15.02 12.02
CA ASP A 19 15.35 -14.48 12.58
C ASP A 19 14.16 -15.26 12.01
N ILE A 20 13.45 -16.04 12.83
CA ILE A 20 12.13 -16.56 12.44
C ILE A 20 11.17 -15.41 12.69
N ARG A 21 11.02 -14.55 11.69
CA ARG A 21 10.06 -13.46 11.76
C ARG A 21 8.67 -14.06 11.57
N GLN A 22 7.97 -14.21 12.68
CA GLN A 22 6.57 -14.54 12.69
C GLN A 22 5.84 -13.44 11.90
N VAL A 23 5.34 -13.79 10.71
CA VAL A 23 4.44 -12.93 9.94
C VAL A 23 3.15 -12.85 10.74
N TYR A 24 3.13 -11.93 11.70
CA TYR A 24 1.87 -11.43 12.23
C TYR A 24 1.18 -10.77 11.05
N ASP A 25 0.07 -11.40 10.66
CA ASP A 25 -1.07 -10.76 10.01
C ASP A 25 -1.47 -9.62 10.95
N ASP A 26 -0.74 -8.52 10.89
CA ASP A 26 -1.11 -7.31 11.59
C ASP A 26 -2.23 -6.73 10.74
N GLU A 27 -3.46 -6.97 11.19
CA GLU A 27 -4.67 -6.25 10.81
C GLU A 27 -4.52 -4.74 11.13
N GLN A 28 -3.47 -4.10 10.60
CA GLN A 28 -3.39 -2.65 10.56
C GLN A 28 -4.39 -2.21 9.49
N LYS A 29 -5.54 -1.74 9.96
CA LYS A 29 -6.42 -0.78 9.29
C LYS A 29 -5.68 0.53 9.00
N GLU A 30 -4.46 0.46 8.50
CA GLU A 30 -3.65 1.60 8.13
C GLU A 30 -3.65 1.69 6.63
N THR A 31 -3.71 2.92 6.15
CA THR A 31 -3.76 3.23 4.74
C THR A 31 -2.44 2.83 4.08
N THR A 32 -2.31 1.55 3.77
CA THR A 32 -1.09 0.96 3.24
C THR A 32 -0.98 1.26 1.75
N VAL A 33 0.26 1.46 1.30
CA VAL A 33 0.59 1.74 -0.11
C VAL A 33 -0.03 0.68 -1.03
N GLU A 34 -0.11 -0.57 -0.60
CA GLU A 34 -0.72 -1.66 -1.37
C GLU A 34 -2.23 -1.48 -1.58
N ALA A 35 -2.97 -1.04 -0.56
CA ALA A 35 -4.40 -0.79 -0.67
C ALA A 35 -4.70 0.36 -1.65
N VAL A 36 -3.91 1.44 -1.56
CA VAL A 36 -4.00 2.57 -2.50
C VAL A 36 -3.59 2.13 -3.91
N ASN A 37 -2.53 1.33 -4.06
CA ASN A 37 -2.11 0.82 -5.37
C ASN A 37 -3.18 -0.06 -6.00
N ARG A 38 -3.80 -0.98 -5.26
CA ARG A 38 -4.91 -1.79 -5.79
C ARG A 38 -6.07 -0.93 -6.27
N HIS A 39 -6.41 0.11 -5.52
CA HIS A 39 -7.49 1.01 -5.91
C HIS A 39 -7.12 1.81 -7.18
N LEU A 40 -5.90 2.32 -7.22
CA LEU A 40 -5.38 3.01 -8.40
C LEU A 40 -5.25 2.08 -9.60
N ASP A 41 -4.99 0.78 -9.44
CA ASP A 41 -4.86 -0.17 -10.55
C ASP A 41 -6.12 -0.24 -11.42
N ILE A 42 -7.29 -0.06 -10.80
CA ILE A 42 -8.59 0.01 -11.47
C ILE A 42 -8.73 1.33 -12.24
N LEU A 43 -8.15 2.41 -11.73
CA LEU A 43 -8.20 3.75 -12.33
C LEU A 43 -7.08 3.99 -13.36
N ARG A 44 -5.93 3.30 -13.24
CA ARG A 44 -4.78 3.35 -14.16
C ARG A 44 -5.19 3.22 -15.63
N PRO A 45 -6.03 2.24 -16.05
CA PRO A 45 -6.46 2.15 -17.44
C PRO A 45 -7.29 3.36 -17.87
N ALA A 46 -8.17 3.88 -17.03
CA ALA A 46 -8.94 5.09 -17.35
C ALA A 46 -8.02 6.30 -17.49
N ILE A 47 -7.15 6.53 -16.50
CA ILE A 47 -6.16 7.62 -16.48
C ILE A 47 -5.27 7.57 -17.73
N LYS A 48 -4.78 6.37 -18.10
CA LYS A 48 -3.97 6.16 -19.30
C LYS A 48 -4.74 6.41 -20.59
N ASN A 49 -6.02 6.03 -20.66
CA ASN A 49 -6.88 6.37 -21.78
C ASN A 49 -7.10 7.88 -21.94
N TYR A 50 -7.12 8.63 -20.84
CA TYR A 50 -7.17 10.10 -20.85
C TYR A 50 -5.81 10.77 -21.12
N GLY A 51 -4.76 10.00 -21.39
CA GLY A 51 -3.41 10.52 -21.64
C GLY A 51 -2.64 10.91 -20.37
N GLY A 52 -3.06 10.41 -19.21
CA GLY A 52 -2.36 10.60 -17.95
C GLY A 52 -1.65 9.34 -17.44
N SER A 53 -0.91 9.46 -16.36
CA SER A 53 -0.29 8.35 -15.63
C SER A 53 -0.27 8.66 -14.14
N VAL A 54 -0.36 7.62 -13.31
CA VAL A 54 -0.40 7.75 -11.85
C VAL A 54 0.52 6.71 -11.19
N GLU A 55 1.35 7.15 -10.26
CA GLU A 55 2.28 6.34 -9.49
C GLU A 55 2.27 6.78 -8.02
N VAL A 56 2.13 5.85 -7.08
CA VAL A 56 2.21 6.17 -5.65
C VAL A 56 3.67 6.28 -5.26
N LEU A 57 4.08 7.42 -4.71
CA LEU A 57 5.46 7.61 -4.24
C LEU A 57 5.59 7.16 -2.79
N SER A 58 4.75 7.68 -1.89
CA SER A 58 4.79 7.39 -0.47
C SER A 58 3.47 7.76 0.21
N ILE A 59 3.18 7.11 1.33
CA ILE A 59 2.04 7.43 2.20
C ILE A 59 2.58 7.50 3.62
N GLU A 60 2.43 8.65 4.27
CA GLU A 60 2.93 8.92 5.62
C GLU A 60 1.83 9.63 6.42
N GLU A 61 1.44 9.07 7.57
CA GLU A 61 0.58 9.71 8.60
C GLU A 61 -0.64 10.50 8.06
N GLY A 62 -1.32 9.99 7.03
CA GLY A 62 -2.51 10.63 6.45
C GLY A 62 -2.23 11.63 5.32
N GLU A 63 -0.98 11.74 4.88
CA GLU A 63 -0.58 12.38 3.63
C GLU A 63 -0.20 11.32 2.59
N CYS A 64 -0.84 11.39 1.41
CA CYS A 64 -0.55 10.50 0.29
C CYS A 64 0.09 11.30 -0.83
N VAL A 65 1.33 10.96 -1.15
CA VAL A 65 2.09 11.55 -2.24
C VAL A 65 1.99 10.65 -3.45
N VAL A 66 1.36 11.17 -4.51
CA VAL A 66 1.13 10.48 -5.76
C VAL A 66 1.77 11.30 -6.87
N SER A 67 2.59 10.67 -7.70
CA SER A 67 3.00 11.27 -8.96
C SER A 67 1.85 11.09 -9.95
N TYR A 68 1.30 12.20 -10.42
CA TYR A 68 0.23 12.22 -11.39
C TYR A 68 0.57 13.17 -12.52
N THR A 69 0.68 12.63 -13.72
CA THR A 69 0.88 13.41 -14.94
C THR A 69 -0.40 13.32 -15.76
N GLY A 70 -0.92 14.45 -16.22
CA GLY A 70 -2.10 14.49 -17.09
C GLY A 70 -3.00 15.69 -16.82
N PRO A 71 -4.20 15.71 -17.41
CA PRO A 71 -5.12 16.84 -17.27
C PRO A 71 -5.61 17.00 -15.82
N GLU A 72 -5.66 18.25 -15.33
CA GLU A 72 -6.06 18.59 -13.96
C GLU A 72 -7.47 18.05 -13.59
N THR A 73 -8.35 17.88 -14.57
CA THR A 73 -9.68 17.28 -14.38
C THR A 73 -9.62 15.87 -13.78
N ILE A 74 -8.65 15.07 -14.21
CA ILE A 74 -8.44 13.71 -13.71
C ILE A 74 -7.68 13.73 -12.38
N GLY A 75 -6.71 14.64 -12.23
CA GLY A 75 -6.02 14.85 -10.95
C GLY A 75 -6.98 15.13 -9.79
N SER A 76 -7.96 16.03 -10.00
CA SER A 76 -9.00 16.30 -9.01
C SER A 76 -9.85 15.06 -8.70
N GLY A 77 -10.14 14.23 -9.71
CA GLY A 77 -10.86 12.96 -9.55
C GLY A 77 -10.08 11.95 -8.71
N ILE A 78 -8.76 11.84 -8.90
CA ILE A 78 -7.90 10.94 -8.12
C ILE A 78 -7.86 11.37 -6.65
N LYS A 79 -7.72 12.68 -6.37
CA LYS A 79 -7.79 13.19 -4.99
C LYS A 79 -9.11 12.84 -4.31
N ALA A 80 -10.23 13.03 -5.02
CA ALA A 80 -11.56 12.71 -4.51
C ALA A 80 -11.74 11.22 -4.25
N ALA A 81 -11.33 10.36 -5.19
CA ALA A 81 -11.42 8.91 -5.07
C ALA A 81 -10.59 8.38 -3.88
N ILE A 82 -9.37 8.90 -3.71
CA ILE A 82 -8.51 8.52 -2.58
C ILE A 82 -9.14 8.97 -1.26
N LYS A 83 -9.64 10.21 -1.15
CA LYS A 83 -10.32 10.69 0.08
C LYS A 83 -11.60 9.92 0.40
N GLU A 84 -12.35 9.52 -0.62
CA GLU A 84 -13.60 8.76 -0.44
C GLU A 84 -13.32 7.33 0.02
N LYS A 85 -12.24 6.71 -0.49
CA LYS A 85 -11.87 5.33 -0.17
C LYS A 85 -11.07 5.23 1.14
N PHE A 86 -10.26 6.23 1.43
CA PHE A 86 -9.35 6.31 2.56
C PHE A 86 -9.62 7.58 3.37
N PRO A 87 -10.58 7.56 4.31
CA PRO A 87 -10.92 8.71 5.13
C PRO A 87 -9.77 9.15 6.05
N ASP A 88 -8.82 8.25 6.33
CA ASP A 88 -7.59 8.53 7.08
C ASP A 88 -6.61 9.43 6.31
N ILE A 89 -6.71 9.50 4.97
CA ILE A 89 -5.90 10.43 4.16
C ILE A 89 -6.53 11.82 4.21
N THR A 90 -5.93 12.69 5.02
CA THR A 90 -6.35 14.09 5.16
C THR A 90 -5.84 14.93 3.98
N ASN A 91 -4.63 14.63 3.50
CA ASN A 91 -4.01 15.37 2.40
C ASN A 91 -3.55 14.46 1.26
N VAL A 92 -3.83 14.88 0.02
CA VAL A 92 -3.38 14.18 -1.19
C VAL A 92 -2.56 15.15 -2.01
N VAL A 93 -1.25 14.92 -2.06
CA VAL A 93 -0.31 15.70 -2.83
C VAL A 93 -0.13 15.00 -4.18
N LEU A 94 -0.48 15.71 -5.24
CA LEU A 94 -0.19 15.27 -6.60
C LEU A 94 1.07 16.00 -7.06
N THR A 95 2.10 15.24 -7.43
CA THR A 95 3.33 15.75 -8.05
C THR A 95 3.27 15.46 -9.54
N GLY A 96 3.21 16.49 -10.38
CA GLY A 96 2.97 16.38 -11.82
C GLY A 96 4.05 17.00 -12.66
#